data_AF-A0A919K498-F1
#
_entry.id   AF-A0A919K498-F1
#
_cell.length_a   1.000
_cell.length_b   1.000
_cell.length_c   1.000
_cell.angle_alpha   90.00
_cell.angle_beta   90.00
_cell.angle_gamma   90.00
#
_symmetry.space_group_name_H-M   'P 1'
#
loop_
_entity.id
_entity.type
_entity.pdbx_description
1 polymer ?
#
loop_
_entity_poly.entity_id
_entity_poly.type
_entity_poly.pdbx_seq_one_letter_code
_entity_poly.pdbx_strand_id
1 'polypeptide(L)'
;MRFTRSWAWPAAAAVAAGLVVVAGWPAQAAVAAAAGGTYTMAVAASGKCVQSPDGTAGTQLYQSTCTGAANQVWTFGASTAAAGKYLVRNGNLCMTDKDASTAGNNPIVQQACSDIAQTQWAFNQIAWPTAPTTSPPTGTQPTVAKDGTGAYTTVQAAINAVPAGNTTRRVITIKAGTYREQIKVPADKPFITLQGLGPAAAQTTIVFNRHQGGYGATGSATAWILGKDFAAGNLTFSNDFDENSNASGHQALAMFMDGDRAVFSNTRFLGDQDTLRVEDGNRAYFVNTYVEGTVDFIYSGGTAVFNACQIYEKRASGGPITAASTPTGVNYGFLFYRPRLTDAQAANYTPQKYLAGSDGWNPL
;
A
#
# COMPACT_ATOMS: atom_id res chain seq x y z
N MET A 1 -62.74 -23.68 23.00
CA MET A 1 -63.10 -23.21 24.37
C MET A 1 -62.08 -23.77 25.35
N ARG A 2 -61.54 -22.93 26.26
CA ARG A 2 -60.47 -23.16 27.29
C ARG A 2 -59.02 -23.29 26.76
N PHE A 3 -57.94 -22.82 27.39
CA PHE A 3 -57.63 -21.71 28.33
C PHE A 3 -56.08 -21.55 28.31
N THR A 4 -55.59 -20.30 28.25
CA THR A 4 -54.34 -19.66 28.77
C THR A 4 -53.05 -20.45 29.08
N ARG A 5 -51.88 -19.85 28.73
CA ARG A 5 -50.97 -19.19 29.70
C ARG A 5 -49.84 -18.37 29.05
N SER A 6 -49.64 -17.18 29.62
CA SER A 6 -48.57 -16.20 29.41
C SER A 6 -47.30 -16.55 30.20
N TRP A 7 -46.14 -16.17 29.68
CA TRP A 7 -44.92 -15.92 30.46
C TRP A 7 -44.22 -14.67 29.91
N ALA A 8 -44.07 -13.67 30.78
CA ALA A 8 -43.24 -12.49 30.61
C ALA A 8 -42.13 -12.56 31.66
N TRP A 9 -40.89 -12.26 31.27
CA TRP A 9 -39.73 -12.03 32.15
C TRP A 9 -38.84 -10.95 31.48
N PRO A 10 -38.02 -10.21 32.25
CA PRO A 10 -38.09 -8.76 32.32
C PRO A 10 -36.93 -8.06 31.60
N ALA A 11 -37.10 -6.75 31.47
CA ALA A 11 -36.08 -5.80 31.05
C ALA A 11 -34.78 -5.97 31.86
N ALA A 12 -33.68 -6.24 31.16
CA ALA A 12 -32.33 -6.12 31.71
C ALA A 12 -31.79 -4.74 31.36
N ALA A 13 -31.34 -4.04 32.40
CA ALA A 13 -30.79 -2.70 32.38
C ALA A 13 -29.60 -2.57 31.42
N ALA A 14 -29.62 -1.53 30.60
CA ALA A 14 -28.46 -1.07 29.84
C ALA A 14 -27.44 -0.47 30.82
N VAL A 15 -26.37 -1.22 31.09
CA VAL A 15 -25.16 -0.66 31.70
C VAL A 15 -24.41 0.08 30.61
N ALA A 16 -24.31 1.39 30.75
CA ALA A 16 -23.50 2.25 29.89
C ALA A 16 -22.01 1.92 30.11
N ALA A 17 -21.46 1.08 29.24
CA ALA A 17 -20.01 1.00 29.06
C ALA A 17 -19.59 2.17 28.16
N GLY A 18 -18.98 3.19 28.78
CA GLY A 18 -18.35 4.29 28.08
C GLY A 18 -17.29 3.75 27.11
N LEU A 19 -17.58 3.83 25.82
CA LEU A 19 -16.60 3.61 24.78
C LEU A 19 -15.69 4.85 24.76
N VAL A 20 -14.51 4.74 25.34
CA VAL A 20 -13.42 5.66 25.05
C VAL A 20 -13.08 5.46 23.58
N VAL A 21 -13.58 6.36 22.72
CA VAL A 21 -13.13 6.48 21.34
C VAL A 21 -11.70 7.00 21.41
N VAL A 22 -10.73 6.10 21.50
CA VAL A 22 -9.37 6.43 21.06
C VAL A 22 -9.50 6.60 19.56
N ALA A 23 -9.45 7.85 19.11
CA ALA A 23 -9.48 8.22 17.71
C ALA A 23 -8.36 7.46 16.97
N GLY A 24 -8.74 6.34 16.35
CA GLY A 24 -7.89 5.63 15.43
C GLY A 24 -7.59 6.57 14.28
N TRP A 25 -6.31 6.87 14.08
CA TRP A 25 -5.84 7.63 12.94
C TRP A 25 -6.35 6.93 11.67
N PRO A 26 -7.14 7.59 10.81
CA PRO A 26 -7.55 6.97 9.57
C PRO A 26 -6.29 6.77 8.74
N ALA A 27 -6.00 5.52 8.39
CA ALA A 27 -5.22 5.22 7.21
C ALA A 27 -6.02 5.81 6.04
N GLN A 28 -5.64 7.02 5.62
CA GLN A 28 -6.26 7.70 4.49
C GLN A 28 -5.92 6.87 3.24
N ALA A 29 -6.82 5.95 2.88
CA ALA A 29 -7.17 5.82 1.48
C ALA A 29 -7.33 7.24 0.95
N ALA A 30 -6.76 7.58 -0.20
CA ALA A 30 -6.97 8.89 -0.81
C ALA A 30 -8.47 9.04 -1.10
N VAL A 31 -9.23 9.51 -0.11
CA VAL A 31 -10.59 9.97 -0.30
C VAL A 31 -10.42 11.20 -1.15
N ALA A 32 -10.84 11.15 -2.42
CA ALA A 32 -10.93 12.35 -3.23
C ALA A 32 -11.66 13.42 -2.39
N ALA A 33 -11.10 14.63 -2.33
CA ALA A 33 -11.73 15.72 -1.59
C ALA A 33 -13.21 15.79 -2.00
N ALA A 34 -14.11 15.58 -1.04
CA ALA A 34 -15.54 15.61 -1.29
C ALA A 34 -15.90 17.01 -1.80
N ALA A 35 -16.70 17.07 -2.86
CA ALA A 35 -17.20 18.34 -3.37
C ALA A 35 -17.96 19.07 -2.25
N GLY A 36 -17.60 20.34 -2.02
CA GLY A 36 -18.14 21.16 -0.93
C GLY A 36 -17.47 20.97 0.44
N GLY A 37 -16.51 20.04 0.56
CA GLY A 37 -15.71 19.88 1.78
C GLY A 37 -14.64 20.97 1.93
N THR A 38 -14.21 21.16 3.16
CA THR A 38 -13.21 22.15 3.57
C THR A 38 -11.92 21.44 3.98
N TYR A 39 -10.79 21.83 3.39
CA TYR A 39 -9.52 21.11 3.49
C TYR A 39 -8.34 22.06 3.65
N THR A 40 -7.35 21.67 4.44
CA THR A 40 -5.99 22.16 4.22
C THR A 40 -5.34 21.34 3.10
N MET A 41 -4.59 21.99 2.21
CA MET A 41 -3.82 21.30 1.17
C MET A 41 -2.34 21.27 1.56
N ALA A 42 -1.80 20.10 1.90
CA ALA A 42 -0.40 19.96 2.26
C ALA A 42 0.45 19.42 1.10
N VAL A 43 1.63 19.99 0.91
CA VAL A 43 2.64 19.45 -0.01
C VAL A 43 3.21 18.18 0.64
N ALA A 44 2.96 17.02 0.03
CA ALA A 44 3.35 15.72 0.59
C ALA A 44 4.86 15.62 0.93
N ALA A 45 5.71 16.29 0.17
CA ALA A 45 7.16 16.27 0.38
C ALA A 45 7.63 17.11 1.58
N SER A 46 6.88 18.13 2.00
CA SER A 46 7.30 19.06 3.06
C SER A 46 6.38 19.08 4.28
N GLY A 47 5.18 18.48 4.16
CA GLY A 47 4.13 18.57 5.17
C GLY A 47 3.52 19.97 5.34
N LYS A 48 3.99 20.97 4.60
CA LYS A 48 3.53 22.36 4.71
C LYS A 48 2.28 22.60 3.89
N CYS A 49 1.40 23.45 4.40
CA CYS A 49 0.13 23.79 3.79
C CYS A 49 0.29 24.91 2.76
N VAL A 50 -0.41 24.78 1.63
CA VAL A 50 -0.60 25.86 0.67
C VAL A 50 -1.36 26.99 1.37
N GLN A 51 -0.74 28.17 1.35
CA GLN A 51 -1.17 29.35 2.06
C GLN A 51 -1.33 30.52 1.08
N SER A 52 -2.46 31.21 1.21
CA SER A 52 -2.67 32.54 0.69
C SER A 52 -1.91 33.57 1.56
N PRO A 53 -1.11 34.46 0.97
CA PRO A 53 -0.37 35.48 1.72
C PRO A 53 -1.25 36.35 2.61
N ASP A 54 -2.30 36.90 2.01
CA ASP A 54 -3.12 37.97 2.56
C ASP A 54 -4.58 37.93 2.07
N GLY A 55 -4.97 36.92 1.27
CA GLY A 55 -6.28 36.83 0.66
C GLY A 55 -6.50 37.79 -0.51
N THR A 56 -5.44 38.37 -1.07
CA THR A 56 -5.52 39.32 -2.19
C THR A 56 -5.45 38.61 -3.54
N ALA A 57 -6.28 39.07 -4.50
CA ALA A 57 -6.22 38.58 -5.86
C ALA A 57 -4.89 38.98 -6.55
N GLY A 58 -4.26 38.05 -7.25
CA GLY A 58 -3.02 38.24 -8.00
C GLY A 58 -1.76 37.92 -7.21
N THR A 59 -1.84 37.68 -5.89
CA THR A 59 -0.66 37.30 -5.09
C THR A 59 -0.34 35.82 -5.24
N GLN A 60 0.94 35.50 -5.32
CA GLN A 60 1.44 34.14 -5.45
C GLN A 60 1.21 33.34 -4.16
N LEU A 61 0.73 32.11 -4.33
CA LEU A 61 0.60 31.17 -3.23
C LEU A 61 1.97 30.62 -2.83
N TYR A 62 2.15 30.37 -1.53
CA TYR A 62 3.34 29.74 -0.99
C TYR A 62 2.97 28.62 -0.01
N GLN A 63 3.96 27.87 0.45
CA GLN A 63 3.78 26.86 1.48
C GLN A 63 4.23 27.38 2.85
N SER A 64 3.47 27.09 3.89
CA SER A 64 3.76 27.49 5.28
C SER A 64 3.37 26.38 6.26
N THR A 65 3.80 26.50 7.51
CA THR A 65 3.40 25.57 8.58
C THR A 65 1.87 25.46 8.64
N CYS A 66 1.34 24.25 8.64
CA CYS A 66 -0.11 24.04 8.73
C CYS A 66 -0.64 24.52 10.09
N THR A 67 -1.52 25.51 10.07
CA THR A 67 -2.19 26.10 11.24
C THR A 67 -3.71 25.93 11.16
N GLY A 68 -4.26 25.60 9.98
CA GLY A 68 -5.71 25.57 9.76
C GLY A 68 -6.33 26.97 9.69
N ALA A 69 -5.51 28.03 9.63
CA ALA A 69 -5.98 29.40 9.47
C ALA A 69 -6.79 29.57 8.18
N ALA A 70 -7.69 30.56 8.16
CA ALA A 70 -8.61 30.79 7.04
C ALA A 70 -7.89 30.94 5.69
N ASN A 71 -6.67 31.45 5.65
CA ASN A 71 -5.84 31.59 4.45
C ASN A 71 -5.13 30.28 4.02
N GLN A 72 -5.31 29.18 4.74
CA GLN A 72 -4.82 27.83 4.40
C GLN A 72 -5.97 26.85 4.11
N VAL A 73 -7.20 27.34 4.15
CA VAL A 73 -8.41 26.54 4.05
C VAL A 73 -8.98 26.63 2.64
N TRP A 74 -9.07 25.48 1.98
CA TRP A 74 -9.46 25.32 0.58
C TRP A 74 -10.73 24.50 0.47
N THR A 75 -11.64 24.90 -0.40
CA THR A 75 -12.83 24.13 -0.76
C THR A 75 -12.77 23.71 -2.21
N PHE A 76 -13.26 22.51 -2.49
CA PHE A 76 -13.31 21.96 -3.85
C PHE A 76 -14.76 21.97 -4.33
N GLY A 77 -15.06 22.75 -5.36
CA GLY A 77 -16.36 22.69 -6.02
C GLY A 77 -16.24 22.03 -7.38
N ALA A 78 -17.14 21.12 -7.72
CA ALA A 78 -17.24 20.64 -9.09
C ALA A 78 -17.54 21.82 -10.03
N SER A 79 -16.87 21.86 -11.18
CA SER A 79 -17.23 22.79 -12.25
C SER A 79 -18.57 22.38 -12.85
N THR A 80 -19.47 23.35 -13.02
CA THR A 80 -20.72 23.20 -13.78
C THR A 80 -20.50 23.45 -15.27
N ALA A 81 -19.44 24.18 -15.64
CA ALA A 81 -19.08 24.46 -17.03
C ALA A 81 -18.26 23.34 -17.69
N ALA A 82 -17.53 22.51 -16.94
CA ALA A 82 -16.71 21.44 -17.48
C ALA A 82 -16.70 20.19 -16.58
N ALA A 83 -17.21 19.07 -17.11
CA ALA A 83 -17.25 17.80 -16.39
C ALA A 83 -15.83 17.32 -15.99
N GLY A 84 -15.69 16.82 -14.76
CA GLY A 84 -14.42 16.31 -14.23
C GLY A 84 -13.39 17.39 -13.86
N LYS A 85 -13.76 18.67 -13.91
CA LYS A 85 -12.94 19.80 -13.44
C LYS A 85 -13.46 20.32 -12.11
N TYR A 86 -12.57 20.99 -11.37
CA TYR A 86 -12.85 21.52 -10.05
C TYR A 86 -12.36 22.94 -9.90
N LEU A 87 -13.11 23.73 -9.14
CA LEU A 87 -12.73 25.05 -8.66
C LEU A 87 -12.14 24.88 -7.26
N VAL A 88 -10.89 25.27 -7.08
CA VAL A 88 -10.18 25.23 -5.79
C VAL A 88 -10.24 26.61 -5.17
N ARG A 89 -11.06 26.76 -4.12
CA ARG A 89 -11.44 28.06 -3.57
C ARG A 89 -10.87 28.30 -2.19
N ASN A 90 -10.47 29.54 -1.94
CA ASN A 90 -10.23 30.05 -0.59
C ASN A 90 -11.03 31.35 -0.46
N GLY A 91 -12.11 31.30 0.33
CA GLY A 91 -13.15 32.33 0.32
C GLY A 91 -13.79 32.49 -1.06
N ASN A 92 -13.87 33.73 -1.54
CA ASN A 92 -14.44 34.09 -2.84
C ASN A 92 -13.43 34.02 -4.01
N LEU A 93 -12.19 33.64 -3.73
CA LEU A 93 -11.13 33.56 -4.73
C LEU A 93 -10.86 32.12 -5.15
N CYS A 94 -10.51 31.93 -6.42
CA CYS A 94 -10.09 30.67 -6.99
C CYS A 94 -8.59 30.64 -7.25
N MET A 95 -7.97 29.49 -6.96
CA MET A 95 -6.62 29.18 -7.37
C MET A 95 -6.55 29.08 -8.89
N THR A 96 -5.59 29.76 -9.50
CA THR A 96 -5.42 29.83 -10.96
C THR A 96 -3.95 29.98 -11.30
N ASP A 97 -3.60 29.68 -12.54
CA ASP A 97 -2.35 30.15 -13.10
C ASP A 97 -2.42 31.67 -13.31
N LYS A 98 -1.32 32.38 -13.02
CA LYS A 98 -1.27 33.84 -13.13
C LYS A 98 -1.55 34.29 -14.57
N ASP A 99 -2.48 35.22 -14.73
CA ASP A 99 -2.83 35.81 -16.03
C ASP A 99 -3.29 34.76 -17.08
N ALA A 100 -3.78 33.59 -16.61
CA ALA A 100 -4.24 32.49 -17.46
C ALA A 100 -3.21 31.99 -18.48
N SER A 101 -1.93 32.00 -18.10
CA SER A 101 -0.84 31.60 -18.98
C SER A 101 -0.94 30.12 -19.36
N THR A 102 -0.42 29.81 -20.54
CA THR A 102 -0.16 28.43 -20.99
C THR A 102 1.33 28.11 -21.02
N ALA A 103 2.17 29.06 -20.61
CA ALA A 103 3.62 28.89 -20.54
C ALA A 103 4.02 28.14 -19.25
N GLY A 104 5.10 27.35 -19.34
CA GLY A 104 5.67 26.71 -18.15
C GLY A 104 6.24 27.71 -17.14
N ASN A 105 6.39 27.29 -15.89
CA ASN A 105 6.99 28.05 -14.77
C ASN A 105 6.24 29.33 -14.35
N ASN A 106 4.98 29.46 -14.74
CA ASN A 106 4.18 30.60 -14.31
C ASN A 106 3.65 30.40 -12.86
N PRO A 107 3.56 31.46 -12.05
CA PRO A 107 3.11 31.35 -10.67
C PRO A 107 1.64 30.94 -10.53
N ILE A 108 1.36 30.09 -9.54
CA ILE A 108 -0.02 29.86 -9.09
C ILE A 108 -0.41 30.97 -8.12
N VAL A 109 -1.54 31.62 -8.41
CA VAL A 109 -2.09 32.76 -7.65
C VAL A 109 -3.55 32.49 -7.30
N GLN A 110 -4.15 33.42 -6.57
CA GLN A 110 -5.61 33.51 -6.45
C GLN A 110 -6.17 34.62 -7.34
N GLN A 111 -7.38 34.44 -7.87
CA GLN A 111 -8.13 35.50 -8.56
C GLN A 111 -9.62 35.42 -8.23
N ALA A 112 -10.39 36.43 -8.63
CA ALA A 112 -11.85 36.41 -8.52
C ALA A 112 -12.40 35.11 -9.12
N CYS A 113 -13.17 34.36 -8.34
CA CYS A 113 -13.61 33.05 -8.80
C CYS A 113 -14.74 33.18 -9.84
N SER A 114 -14.56 32.53 -10.98
CA SER A 114 -15.58 32.31 -12.01
C SER A 114 -15.43 30.87 -12.50
N ASP A 115 -16.50 30.22 -12.98
CA ASP A 115 -16.40 28.86 -13.51
C ASP A 115 -16.02 28.86 -14.99
N ILE A 116 -14.73 29.08 -15.26
CA ILE A 116 -14.15 29.23 -16.60
C ILE A 116 -12.82 28.47 -16.66
N ALA A 117 -12.30 28.21 -17.87
CA ALA A 117 -11.15 27.35 -18.08
C ALA A 117 -9.91 27.70 -17.23
N GLN A 118 -9.60 28.99 -17.03
CA GLN A 118 -8.40 29.43 -16.30
C GLN A 118 -8.42 29.10 -14.79
N THR A 119 -9.60 29.04 -14.19
CA THR A 119 -9.80 28.76 -12.75
C THR A 119 -10.16 27.29 -12.48
N GLN A 120 -10.24 26.47 -13.53
CA GLN A 120 -10.60 25.05 -13.47
C GLN A 120 -9.36 24.15 -13.40
N TRP A 121 -9.34 23.27 -12.40
CA TRP A 121 -8.30 22.27 -12.20
C TRP A 121 -8.77 20.89 -12.63
N ALA A 122 -7.90 20.14 -13.31
CA ALA A 122 -8.07 18.71 -13.53
C ALA A 122 -7.18 17.94 -12.57
N PHE A 123 -7.77 17.03 -11.81
CA PHE A 123 -7.03 16.05 -11.01
C PHE A 123 -6.97 14.74 -11.80
N ASN A 124 -6.00 14.65 -12.70
CA ASN A 124 -5.80 13.45 -13.51
C ASN A 124 -5.15 12.38 -12.64
N GLN A 125 -5.88 11.29 -12.38
CA GLN A 125 -5.26 10.09 -11.84
C GLN A 125 -4.25 9.58 -12.87
N ILE A 126 -2.98 9.49 -12.49
CA ILE A 126 -1.99 8.83 -13.34
C ILE A 126 -2.35 7.34 -13.35
N ALA A 127 -2.82 6.84 -14.50
CA ALA A 127 -3.09 5.43 -14.69
C ALA A 127 -1.75 4.68 -14.80
N TRP A 128 -1.36 4.06 -13.69
CA TRP A 128 -0.24 3.11 -13.62
C TRP A 128 -0.73 1.73 -14.03
N PRO A 129 0.14 0.79 -14.46
CA PRO A 129 -0.28 -0.60 -14.69
C PRO A 129 -0.91 -1.14 -13.41
N THR A 130 -2.24 -1.18 -13.39
CA THR A 130 -3.03 -1.56 -12.22
C THR A 130 -3.08 -3.08 -12.19
N ALA A 131 -2.62 -3.67 -11.08
CA ALA A 131 -3.24 -4.91 -10.61
C ALA A 131 -4.76 -4.68 -10.52
N PRO A 132 -5.61 -5.68 -10.74
CA PRO A 132 -7.06 -5.49 -10.77
C PRO A 132 -7.55 -4.72 -9.53
N THR A 133 -7.92 -3.45 -9.71
CA THR A 133 -8.50 -2.60 -8.67
C THR A 133 -10.00 -2.79 -8.57
N THR A 134 -10.52 -3.92 -9.08
CA THR A 134 -11.90 -4.29 -8.79
C THR A 134 -11.96 -4.62 -7.32
N SER A 135 -12.30 -3.62 -6.51
CA SER A 135 -13.05 -3.87 -5.28
C SER A 135 -14.09 -4.93 -5.64
N PRO A 136 -14.16 -6.08 -4.94
CA PRO A 136 -15.11 -7.12 -5.27
C PRO A 136 -16.50 -6.49 -5.40
N PRO A 137 -17.34 -6.92 -6.35
CA PRO A 137 -18.71 -6.45 -6.42
C PRO A 137 -19.33 -6.60 -5.03
N THR A 138 -19.81 -5.49 -4.47
CA THR A 138 -20.57 -5.48 -3.22
C THR A 138 -21.67 -6.51 -3.33
N GLY A 139 -21.60 -7.58 -2.53
CA GLY A 139 -22.53 -8.72 -2.57
C GLY A 139 -21.94 -10.06 -2.99
N THR A 140 -20.67 -10.13 -3.42
CA THR A 140 -20.00 -11.42 -3.65
C THR A 140 -19.53 -12.01 -2.32
N GLN A 141 -19.94 -13.24 -1.99
CA GLN A 141 -19.44 -13.94 -0.80
C GLN A 141 -17.91 -14.03 -0.81
N PRO A 142 -17.22 -13.83 0.32
CA PRO A 142 -15.77 -13.92 0.37
C PRO A 142 -15.32 -15.34 -0.02
N THR A 143 -14.23 -15.42 -0.78
CA THR A 143 -13.69 -16.72 -1.19
C THR A 143 -13.08 -17.43 0.02
N VAL A 144 -12.35 -16.71 0.86
CA VAL A 144 -11.68 -17.25 2.06
C VAL A 144 -12.13 -16.47 3.29
N ALA A 145 -12.61 -17.18 4.30
CA ALA A 145 -12.87 -16.62 5.63
C ALA A 145 -12.66 -17.68 6.72
N LYS A 146 -11.77 -17.40 7.67
CA LYS A 146 -11.42 -18.31 8.77
C LYS A 146 -12.60 -18.67 9.69
N ASP A 147 -13.60 -17.79 9.76
CA ASP A 147 -14.84 -17.98 10.53
C ASP A 147 -15.88 -18.86 9.83
N GLY A 148 -15.56 -19.42 8.67
CA GLY A 148 -16.46 -20.27 7.88
C GLY A 148 -17.50 -19.52 7.05
N THR A 149 -17.46 -18.18 7.03
CA THR A 149 -18.39 -17.37 6.23
C THR A 149 -18.02 -17.27 4.75
N GLY A 150 -16.91 -17.87 4.34
CA GLY A 150 -16.45 -17.93 2.95
C GLY A 150 -16.50 -19.34 2.37
N ALA A 151 -16.22 -19.47 1.08
CA ALA A 151 -16.19 -20.77 0.40
C ALA A 151 -15.07 -21.71 0.91
N TYR A 152 -13.99 -21.14 1.43
CA TYR A 152 -12.85 -21.84 2.02
C TYR A 152 -12.46 -21.20 3.36
N THR A 153 -11.88 -21.98 4.26
CA THR A 153 -11.36 -21.49 5.56
C THR A 153 -9.86 -21.19 5.54
N THR A 154 -9.14 -21.67 4.52
CA THR A 154 -7.70 -21.45 4.32
C THR A 154 -7.42 -20.87 2.94
N VAL A 155 -6.32 -20.14 2.82
CA VAL A 155 -5.90 -19.54 1.54
C VAL A 155 -5.43 -20.63 0.59
N GLN A 156 -4.68 -21.62 1.08
CA GLN A 156 -4.21 -22.72 0.24
C GLN A 156 -5.35 -23.53 -0.37
N ALA A 157 -6.46 -23.76 0.34
CA ALA A 157 -7.60 -24.49 -0.21
C ALA A 157 -8.23 -23.76 -1.42
N ALA A 158 -8.33 -22.43 -1.35
CA ALA A 158 -8.82 -21.63 -2.46
C ALA A 158 -7.85 -21.65 -3.66
N ILE A 159 -6.53 -21.62 -3.42
CA ILE A 159 -5.51 -21.78 -4.48
C ILE A 159 -5.60 -23.18 -5.11
N ASN A 160 -5.83 -24.22 -4.30
CA ASN A 160 -5.96 -25.60 -4.78
C ASN A 160 -7.17 -25.77 -5.71
N ALA A 161 -8.25 -25.03 -5.48
CA ALA A 161 -9.46 -25.09 -6.29
C ALA A 161 -9.32 -24.44 -7.68
N VAL A 162 -8.32 -23.57 -7.90
CA VAL A 162 -8.03 -23.05 -9.24
C VAL A 162 -7.52 -24.20 -10.13
N PRO A 163 -8.07 -24.43 -11.33
CA PRO A 163 -7.60 -25.50 -12.21
C PRO A 163 -6.14 -25.30 -12.66
N ALA A 164 -5.43 -26.39 -12.90
CA ALA A 164 -4.17 -26.36 -13.63
C ALA A 164 -4.39 -25.83 -15.07
N GLY A 165 -3.39 -25.15 -15.63
CA GLY A 165 -3.47 -24.51 -16.93
C GLY A 165 -4.42 -23.30 -16.99
N ASN A 166 -4.79 -22.71 -15.86
CA ASN A 166 -5.73 -21.59 -15.82
C ASN A 166 -5.28 -20.43 -16.72
N THR A 167 -6.12 -20.01 -17.67
CA THR A 167 -5.80 -18.94 -18.64
C THR A 167 -6.47 -17.60 -18.34
N THR A 168 -7.31 -17.55 -17.31
CA THR A 168 -8.16 -16.39 -16.97
C THR A 168 -7.90 -15.91 -15.56
N ARG A 169 -7.90 -14.59 -15.31
CA ARG A 169 -7.72 -14.02 -13.96
C ARG A 169 -8.69 -14.64 -12.94
N ARG A 170 -8.16 -15.26 -11.87
CA ARG A 170 -8.95 -15.78 -10.74
C ARG A 170 -8.65 -14.96 -9.49
N VAL A 171 -9.62 -14.17 -9.06
CA VAL A 171 -9.51 -13.35 -7.84
C VAL A 171 -10.01 -14.17 -6.64
N ILE A 172 -9.11 -14.45 -5.71
CA ILE A 172 -9.38 -15.08 -4.42
C ILE A 172 -9.44 -13.95 -3.39
N THR A 173 -10.65 -13.68 -2.89
CA THR A 173 -10.86 -12.66 -1.86
C THR A 173 -10.71 -13.25 -0.46
N ILE A 174 -10.01 -12.55 0.42
CA ILE A 174 -9.62 -13.05 1.74
C ILE A 174 -10.12 -12.07 2.81
N LYS A 175 -11.05 -12.51 3.65
CA LYS A 175 -11.57 -11.71 4.77
C LYS A 175 -10.45 -11.32 5.73
N ALA A 176 -10.61 -10.20 6.43
CA ALA A 176 -9.73 -9.80 7.51
C ALA A 176 -9.52 -10.95 8.52
N GLY A 177 -8.29 -11.11 8.97
CA GLY A 177 -7.87 -12.16 9.89
C GLY A 177 -6.40 -12.57 9.70
N THR A 178 -5.90 -13.33 10.67
CA THR A 178 -4.58 -13.96 10.62
C THR A 178 -4.70 -15.42 10.22
N TYR A 179 -4.14 -15.74 9.07
CA TYR A 179 -4.06 -17.05 8.44
C TYR A 179 -2.66 -17.61 8.68
N ARG A 180 -2.54 -18.47 9.70
CA ARG A 180 -1.26 -19.12 10.03
C ARG A 180 -1.11 -20.39 9.19
N GLU A 181 -0.57 -20.23 8.00
CA GLU A 181 -0.38 -21.29 7.01
C GLU A 181 0.76 -20.92 6.06
N GLN A 182 1.41 -21.92 5.48
CA GLN A 182 2.24 -21.68 4.31
C GLN A 182 1.39 -21.84 3.05
N ILE A 183 1.63 -20.99 2.05
CA ILE A 183 0.92 -21.05 0.77
C ILE A 183 1.86 -21.29 -0.40
N LYS A 184 1.40 -22.00 -1.42
CA LYS A 184 2.08 -22.20 -2.69
C LYS A 184 1.09 -21.98 -3.83
N VAL A 185 1.42 -21.04 -4.70
CA VAL A 185 0.82 -20.87 -6.03
C VAL A 185 1.69 -21.64 -7.03
N PRO A 186 1.25 -22.82 -7.51
CA PRO A 186 2.02 -23.64 -8.43
C PRO A 186 2.24 -22.97 -9.79
N ALA A 187 3.32 -23.36 -10.49
CA ALA A 187 3.69 -22.79 -11.79
C ALA A 187 2.64 -23.03 -12.89
N ASP A 188 1.89 -24.14 -12.79
CA ASP A 188 0.79 -24.49 -13.69
C ASP A 188 -0.52 -23.77 -13.36
N LYS A 189 -0.55 -22.85 -12.39
CA LYS A 189 -1.74 -22.05 -12.05
C LYS A 189 -1.49 -20.54 -12.20
N PRO A 190 -1.28 -20.04 -13.43
CA PRO A 190 -1.04 -18.61 -13.63
C PRO A 190 -2.32 -17.79 -13.44
N PHE A 191 -2.18 -16.45 -13.44
CA PHE A 191 -3.27 -15.48 -13.33
C PHE A 191 -4.10 -15.55 -12.03
N ILE A 192 -3.53 -16.02 -10.92
CA ILE A 192 -4.17 -15.93 -9.60
C ILE A 192 -3.96 -14.54 -9.00
N THR A 193 -5.01 -13.98 -8.40
CA THR A 193 -4.94 -12.77 -7.58
C THR A 193 -5.38 -13.06 -6.16
N LEU A 194 -4.55 -12.75 -5.16
CA LEU A 194 -4.95 -12.75 -3.75
C LEU A 194 -5.33 -11.33 -3.32
N GLN A 195 -6.56 -11.12 -2.88
CA GLN A 195 -7.07 -9.80 -2.52
C GLN A 195 -7.59 -9.79 -1.08
N GLY A 196 -6.94 -9.06 -0.18
CA GLY A 196 -7.42 -8.87 1.18
C GLY A 196 -8.60 -7.90 1.24
N LEU A 197 -9.58 -8.22 2.08
CA LEU A 197 -10.78 -7.42 2.34
C LEU A 197 -10.70 -6.65 3.66
N GLY A 198 -9.57 -6.70 4.36
CA GLY A 198 -9.34 -5.86 5.53
C GLY A 198 -9.38 -4.38 5.19
N PRO A 199 -9.73 -3.50 6.15
CA PRO A 199 -9.74 -2.06 5.92
C PRO A 199 -8.35 -1.49 5.58
N ALA A 200 -7.28 -2.22 5.92
CA ALA A 200 -5.93 -2.02 5.36
C ALA A 200 -5.21 -3.36 5.24
N ALA A 201 -4.02 -3.33 4.61
CA ALA A 201 -3.24 -4.54 4.33
C ALA A 201 -2.80 -5.29 5.60
N ALA A 202 -2.67 -4.59 6.73
CA ALA A 202 -2.30 -5.15 8.02
C ALA A 202 -3.36 -6.09 8.62
N GLN A 203 -4.61 -5.98 8.17
CA GLN A 203 -5.75 -6.69 8.75
C GLN A 203 -6.04 -8.01 8.05
N THR A 204 -5.37 -8.32 6.95
CA THR A 204 -5.40 -9.63 6.30
C THR A 204 -3.97 -10.15 6.20
N THR A 205 -3.59 -11.09 7.06
CA THR A 205 -2.19 -11.53 7.21
C THR A 205 -2.06 -13.02 6.98
N ILE A 206 -1.19 -13.41 6.05
CA ILE A 206 -0.73 -14.78 5.86
C ILE A 206 0.64 -14.86 6.53
N VAL A 207 0.75 -15.72 7.55
CA VAL A 207 1.93 -15.79 8.41
C VAL A 207 2.38 -17.23 8.65
N PHE A 208 3.69 -17.44 8.70
CA PHE A 208 4.26 -18.67 9.20
C PHE A 208 5.58 -18.42 9.94
N ASN A 209 6.11 -19.47 10.56
CA ASN A 209 7.35 -19.41 11.36
C ASN A 209 8.28 -20.54 10.93
N ARG A 210 9.12 -20.29 9.93
CA ARG A 210 10.17 -21.23 9.52
C ARG A 210 11.43 -20.48 9.15
N HIS A 211 12.56 -21.10 9.47
CA HIS A 211 13.88 -20.58 9.16
C HIS A 211 14.73 -21.67 8.49
N GLN A 212 15.83 -21.28 7.86
CA GLN A 212 16.67 -22.18 7.06
C GLN A 212 17.24 -23.35 7.88
N GLY A 213 17.57 -23.14 9.15
CA GLY A 213 18.24 -24.15 9.98
C GLY A 213 17.49 -25.49 10.06
N GLY A 214 16.15 -25.48 9.94
CA GLY A 214 15.33 -26.70 9.91
C GLY A 214 14.77 -27.07 8.54
N TYR A 215 14.69 -26.12 7.60
CA TYR A 215 13.88 -26.27 6.38
C TYR A 215 14.59 -25.90 5.09
N GLY A 216 15.86 -25.46 5.16
CA GLY A 216 16.56 -24.87 4.02
C GLY A 216 16.05 -23.47 3.67
N ALA A 217 16.84 -22.71 2.91
CA ALA A 217 16.51 -21.32 2.57
C ALA A 217 15.11 -21.24 1.91
N THR A 218 14.89 -21.96 0.82
CA THR A 218 13.59 -21.97 0.12
C THR A 218 12.46 -22.59 0.95
N GLY A 219 12.74 -23.60 1.78
CA GLY A 219 11.72 -24.26 2.61
C GLY A 219 11.22 -23.42 3.78
N SER A 220 11.91 -22.31 4.08
CA SER A 220 11.52 -21.34 5.11
C SER A 220 10.34 -20.45 4.71
N ALA A 221 9.98 -20.38 3.41
CA ALA A 221 9.05 -19.39 2.93
C ALA A 221 7.62 -19.53 3.48
N THR A 222 7.02 -18.42 3.89
CA THR A 222 5.57 -18.38 4.18
C THR A 222 4.75 -18.51 2.89
N ALA A 223 5.20 -17.88 1.80
CA ALA A 223 4.54 -17.97 0.49
C ALA A 223 5.52 -18.33 -0.63
N TRP A 224 5.17 -19.32 -1.45
CA TRP A 224 5.82 -19.63 -2.73
C TRP A 224 4.92 -19.19 -3.88
N ILE A 225 5.39 -18.27 -4.71
CA ILE A 225 4.67 -17.79 -5.88
C ILE A 225 5.44 -18.22 -7.13
N LEU A 226 5.02 -19.34 -7.72
CA LEU A 226 5.64 -19.91 -8.92
C LEU A 226 4.78 -19.66 -10.17
N GLY A 227 3.47 -19.44 -9.99
CA GLY A 227 2.54 -19.14 -11.08
C GLY A 227 2.80 -17.77 -11.69
N LYS A 228 2.86 -17.71 -13.03
CA LYS A 228 3.06 -16.47 -13.79
C LYS A 228 1.84 -15.55 -13.69
N ASP A 229 2.07 -14.26 -13.93
CA ASP A 229 1.02 -13.23 -13.91
C ASP A 229 0.26 -13.16 -12.58
N PHE A 230 0.90 -13.57 -11.48
CA PHE A 230 0.34 -13.48 -10.15
C PHE A 230 0.10 -12.02 -9.73
N ALA A 231 -0.94 -11.78 -8.95
CA ALA A 231 -1.08 -10.50 -8.27
C ALA A 231 -1.49 -10.65 -6.80
N ALA A 232 -1.10 -9.69 -5.97
CA ALA A 232 -1.63 -9.57 -4.61
C ALA A 232 -1.94 -8.12 -4.25
N GLY A 233 -3.03 -7.94 -3.50
CA GLY A 233 -3.53 -6.62 -3.11
C GLY A 233 -4.06 -6.57 -1.68
N ASN A 234 -3.74 -5.50 -0.95
CA ASN A 234 -4.32 -5.19 0.37
C ASN A 234 -4.18 -6.33 1.40
N LEU A 235 -3.01 -6.96 1.49
CA LEU A 235 -2.73 -8.01 2.45
C LEU A 235 -1.24 -8.08 2.84
N THR A 236 -0.95 -8.81 3.91
CA THR A 236 0.39 -8.99 4.47
C THR A 236 0.88 -10.42 4.29
N PHE A 237 2.11 -10.59 3.83
CA PHE A 237 2.88 -11.83 3.92
C PHE A 237 3.94 -11.65 5.01
N SER A 238 4.03 -12.59 5.94
CA SER A 238 4.94 -12.46 7.08
C SER A 238 5.61 -13.79 7.41
N ASN A 239 6.92 -13.75 7.63
CA ASN A 239 7.59 -14.77 8.44
C ASN A 239 7.82 -14.18 9.83
N ASP A 240 7.27 -14.80 10.87
CA ASP A 240 7.36 -14.31 12.25
C ASP A 240 8.44 -15.03 13.08
N PHE A 241 9.40 -15.66 12.40
CA PHE A 241 10.63 -16.13 13.03
C PHE A 241 11.41 -14.94 13.61
N ASP A 242 11.88 -15.07 14.86
CA ASP A 242 12.68 -14.07 15.56
C ASP A 242 14.16 -14.42 15.41
N GLU A 243 14.92 -13.59 14.69
CA GLU A 243 16.36 -13.83 14.50
C GLU A 243 17.15 -13.86 15.84
N ASN A 244 16.64 -13.22 16.89
CA ASN A 244 17.32 -13.19 18.18
C ASN A 244 17.10 -14.46 19.01
N SER A 245 16.16 -15.33 18.62
CA SER A 245 15.89 -16.56 19.38
C SER A 245 16.88 -17.68 19.07
N ASN A 246 17.73 -17.53 18.05
CA ASN A 246 18.65 -18.57 17.57
C ASN A 246 20.05 -18.02 17.32
N ALA A 247 21.09 -18.84 17.52
CA ALA A 247 22.48 -18.43 17.25
C ALA A 247 22.85 -18.45 15.76
N SER A 248 22.18 -19.27 14.95
CA SER A 248 22.47 -19.46 13.52
C SER A 248 21.22 -19.88 12.73
N GLY A 249 21.32 -19.84 11.40
CA GLY A 249 20.24 -20.22 10.49
C GLY A 249 19.09 -19.21 10.47
N HIS A 250 19.43 -17.92 10.51
CA HIS A 250 18.52 -16.78 10.68
C HIS A 250 17.60 -16.52 9.49
N GLN A 251 17.95 -17.04 8.31
CA GLN A 251 17.22 -16.80 7.06
C GLN A 251 15.79 -17.31 7.15
N ALA A 252 14.81 -16.43 6.92
CA ALA A 252 13.40 -16.74 7.10
C ALA A 252 12.52 -15.97 6.09
N LEU A 253 12.18 -16.62 4.98
CA LEU A 253 11.43 -16.00 3.90
C LEU A 253 9.97 -15.70 4.27
N ALA A 254 9.54 -14.45 4.10
CA ALA A 254 8.12 -14.14 3.98
C ALA A 254 7.60 -14.55 2.60
N MET A 255 8.42 -14.35 1.56
CA MET A 255 8.04 -14.59 0.17
C MET A 255 9.20 -15.15 -0.66
N PHE A 256 8.95 -16.30 -1.29
CA PHE A 256 9.74 -16.84 -2.40
C PHE A 256 9.00 -16.59 -3.72
N MET A 257 9.50 -15.65 -4.54
CA MET A 257 8.90 -15.28 -5.82
C MET A 257 9.73 -15.85 -6.97
N ASP A 258 9.14 -16.79 -7.70
CA ASP A 258 9.72 -17.48 -8.86
C ASP A 258 8.68 -17.61 -9.99
N GLY A 259 7.87 -16.56 -10.15
CA GLY A 259 6.81 -16.48 -11.15
C GLY A 259 6.88 -15.15 -11.91
N ASP A 260 7.11 -15.21 -13.22
CA ASP A 260 7.27 -14.02 -14.05
C ASP A 260 5.99 -13.15 -14.11
N ARG A 261 6.19 -11.81 -14.17
CA ARG A 261 5.16 -10.76 -14.24
C ARG A 261 4.26 -10.68 -13.00
N ALA A 262 4.83 -10.83 -11.82
CA ALA A 262 4.09 -10.67 -10.57
C ALA A 262 3.83 -9.19 -10.25
N VAL A 263 2.65 -8.86 -9.71
CA VAL A 263 2.30 -7.49 -9.27
C VAL A 263 1.80 -7.47 -7.84
N PHE A 264 2.37 -6.61 -7.01
CA PHE A 264 1.98 -6.42 -5.61
C PHE A 264 1.58 -4.96 -5.38
N SER A 265 0.36 -4.73 -4.90
CA SER A 265 -0.17 -3.37 -4.71
C SER A 265 -0.76 -3.21 -3.31
N ASN A 266 -0.31 -2.20 -2.56
CA ASN A 266 -0.75 -2.00 -1.17
C ASN A 266 -0.59 -3.29 -0.35
N THR A 267 0.60 -3.88 -0.38
CA THR A 267 0.93 -5.10 0.37
C THR A 267 1.98 -4.83 1.44
N ARG A 268 2.15 -5.78 2.34
CA ARG A 268 3.23 -5.75 3.34
C ARG A 268 4.01 -7.07 3.30
N PHE A 269 5.34 -6.97 3.39
CA PHE A 269 6.25 -8.11 3.53
C PHE A 269 7.03 -7.92 4.82
N LEU A 270 6.83 -8.83 5.77
CA LEU A 270 7.38 -8.70 7.13
C LEU A 270 8.29 -9.89 7.44
N GLY A 271 9.49 -9.60 7.92
CA GLY A 271 10.44 -10.61 8.38
C GLY A 271 11.65 -9.96 9.04
N ASP A 272 12.71 -10.75 9.16
CA ASP A 272 14.05 -10.34 9.58
C ASP A 272 15.01 -10.56 8.41
N GLN A 273 15.96 -11.49 8.54
CA GLN A 273 16.89 -11.85 7.48
C GLN A 273 16.18 -12.60 6.34
N ASP A 274 16.49 -12.25 5.08
CA ASP A 274 15.97 -12.88 3.86
C ASP A 274 14.45 -12.76 3.69
N THR A 275 13.84 -11.60 3.96
CA THR A 275 12.36 -11.44 3.92
C THR A 275 11.74 -11.70 2.54
N LEU A 276 12.29 -11.14 1.46
CA LEU A 276 11.74 -11.16 0.10
C LEU A 276 12.79 -11.60 -0.92
N ARG A 277 12.54 -12.75 -1.56
CA ARG A 277 13.39 -13.27 -2.65
C ARG A 277 12.70 -13.16 -4.00
N VAL A 278 13.35 -12.51 -4.96
CA VAL A 278 12.89 -12.34 -6.35
C VAL A 278 13.84 -13.09 -7.28
N GLU A 279 13.46 -14.28 -7.72
CA GLU A 279 14.35 -15.17 -8.48
C GLU A 279 14.69 -14.69 -9.89
N ASP A 280 15.89 -15.08 -10.32
CA ASP A 280 16.47 -14.82 -11.63
C ASP A 280 15.49 -15.10 -12.78
N GLY A 281 15.51 -14.24 -13.81
CA GLY A 281 14.66 -14.39 -14.99
C GLY A 281 13.19 -14.02 -14.79
N ASN A 282 12.77 -13.72 -13.56
CA ASN A 282 11.40 -13.28 -13.25
C ASN A 282 11.31 -11.76 -13.08
N ARG A 283 10.17 -11.20 -13.47
CA ARG A 283 9.84 -9.78 -13.29
C ARG A 283 8.79 -9.58 -12.22
N ALA A 284 9.01 -8.62 -11.33
CA ALA A 284 8.05 -8.23 -10.31
C ALA A 284 7.87 -6.71 -10.21
N TYR A 285 6.64 -6.27 -9.92
CA TYR A 285 6.33 -4.87 -9.69
C TYR A 285 5.64 -4.69 -8.33
N PHE A 286 6.27 -3.94 -7.45
CA PHE A 286 5.77 -3.60 -6.12
C PHE A 286 5.37 -2.13 -6.11
N VAL A 287 4.13 -1.83 -5.73
CA VAL A 287 3.62 -0.46 -5.69
C VAL A 287 2.87 -0.17 -4.40
N ASN A 288 3.20 0.95 -3.75
CA ASN A 288 2.61 1.31 -2.45
C ASN A 288 2.78 0.20 -1.40
N THR A 289 3.88 -0.53 -1.48
CA THR A 289 4.17 -1.70 -0.65
C THR A 289 5.11 -1.32 0.50
N TYR A 290 4.92 -1.95 1.64
CA TYR A 290 5.84 -1.90 2.77
C TYR A 290 6.67 -3.19 2.83
N VAL A 291 7.97 -3.07 3.00
CA VAL A 291 8.89 -4.20 3.21
C VAL A 291 9.75 -3.89 4.44
N GLU A 292 9.87 -4.83 5.37
CA GLU A 292 10.80 -4.73 6.50
C GLU A 292 11.68 -5.97 6.62
N GLY A 293 12.87 -5.78 7.20
CA GLY A 293 13.81 -6.84 7.49
C GLY A 293 15.05 -6.33 8.20
N THR A 294 16.11 -7.15 8.22
CA THR A 294 17.36 -6.87 8.96
C THR A 294 18.63 -7.04 8.12
N VAL A 295 18.76 -8.15 7.41
CA VAL A 295 19.93 -8.48 6.56
C VAL A 295 19.42 -9.07 5.27
N ASP A 296 19.95 -8.57 4.14
CA ASP A 296 19.72 -9.10 2.80
C ASP A 296 18.23 -9.29 2.47
N PHE A 297 17.37 -8.47 3.07
CA PHE A 297 15.96 -8.81 3.16
C PHE A 297 15.19 -8.58 1.86
N ILE A 298 15.86 -8.05 0.82
CA ILE A 298 15.42 -8.05 -0.58
C ILE A 298 16.57 -8.58 -1.45
N TYR A 299 16.49 -9.82 -1.95
CA TYR A 299 17.65 -10.45 -2.59
C TYR A 299 17.30 -11.32 -3.79
N SER A 300 18.37 -11.89 -4.38
CA SER A 300 18.40 -12.68 -5.63
C SER A 300 18.52 -11.79 -6.89
N GLY A 301 18.44 -12.36 -8.09
CA GLY A 301 18.83 -11.71 -9.35
C GLY A 301 17.69 -11.35 -10.30
N GLY A 302 16.43 -11.41 -9.85
CA GLY A 302 15.27 -11.01 -10.64
C GLY A 302 15.23 -9.52 -10.99
N THR A 303 14.35 -9.15 -11.93
CA THR A 303 14.11 -7.75 -12.30
C THR A 303 12.90 -7.22 -11.53
N ALA A 304 13.12 -6.36 -10.54
CA ALA A 304 12.04 -5.86 -9.69
C ALA A 304 12.01 -4.34 -9.60
N VAL A 305 10.82 -3.76 -9.70
CA VAL A 305 10.61 -2.32 -9.48
C VAL A 305 9.80 -2.11 -8.21
N PHE A 306 10.36 -1.36 -7.27
CA PHE A 306 9.75 -0.92 -6.03
C PHE A 306 9.34 0.55 -6.16
N ASN A 307 8.10 0.80 -6.55
CA ASN A 307 7.57 2.14 -6.81
C ASN A 307 6.72 2.64 -5.64
N ALA A 308 7.07 3.80 -5.07
CA ALA A 308 6.34 4.36 -3.93
C ALA A 308 6.27 3.36 -2.76
N CYS A 309 7.33 2.56 -2.59
CA CYS A 309 7.46 1.60 -1.51
C CYS A 309 8.12 2.24 -0.29
N GLN A 310 7.75 1.77 0.89
CA GLN A 310 8.50 2.03 2.12
C GLN A 310 9.33 0.80 2.44
N ILE A 311 10.64 0.98 2.52
CA ILE A 311 11.61 -0.05 2.86
C ILE A 311 12.16 0.29 4.25
N TYR A 312 12.00 -0.62 5.20
CA TYR A 312 12.30 -0.39 6.61
C TYR A 312 13.33 -1.39 7.14
N GLU A 313 14.52 -0.87 7.42
CA GLU A 313 15.58 -1.60 8.09
C GLU A 313 15.32 -1.59 9.60
N LYS A 314 15.15 -2.77 10.20
CA LYS A 314 14.76 -2.91 11.61
C LYS A 314 15.93 -2.69 12.57
N ARG A 315 17.18 -2.92 12.13
CA ARG A 315 18.36 -2.73 12.99
C ARG A 315 18.72 -1.26 13.08
N ALA A 316 18.83 -0.75 14.31
CA ALA A 316 19.30 0.61 14.56
C ALA A 316 20.74 0.86 14.06
N SER A 317 21.56 -0.20 14.00
CA SER A 317 22.91 -0.16 13.42
C SER A 317 22.95 -0.15 11.89
N GLY A 318 21.79 -0.30 11.25
CA GLY A 318 21.68 -0.63 9.84
C GLY A 318 22.03 -2.08 9.52
N GLY A 319 21.71 -2.46 8.30
CA GLY A 319 22.00 -3.74 7.66
C GLY A 319 21.84 -3.60 6.14
N PRO A 320 22.38 -4.52 5.34
CA PRO A 320 22.19 -4.51 3.90
C PRO A 320 20.70 -4.70 3.57
N ILE A 321 20.14 -3.73 2.85
CA ILE A 321 18.74 -3.80 2.42
C ILE A 321 18.59 -4.77 1.27
N THR A 322 19.57 -4.78 0.36
CA THR A 322 19.56 -5.67 -0.79
C THR A 322 20.83 -6.49 -0.93
N ALA A 323 20.67 -7.77 -1.29
CA ALA A 323 21.74 -8.62 -1.80
C ALA A 323 21.39 -9.06 -3.22
N ALA A 324 21.42 -8.10 -4.16
CA ALA A 324 21.09 -8.37 -5.54
C ALA A 324 22.17 -9.24 -6.20
N SER A 325 21.76 -10.34 -6.83
CA SER A 325 22.65 -11.28 -7.53
C SER A 325 22.35 -11.34 -9.02
N THR A 326 22.00 -10.19 -9.62
CA THR A 326 21.64 -10.08 -11.04
C THR A 326 22.73 -10.72 -11.92
N PRO A 327 22.40 -11.76 -12.72
CA PRO A 327 23.42 -12.47 -13.49
C PRO A 327 24.12 -11.58 -14.51
N THR A 328 25.40 -11.86 -14.76
CA THR A 328 26.18 -11.18 -15.80
C THR A 328 25.45 -11.26 -17.15
N GLY A 329 25.29 -10.11 -17.81
CA GLY A 329 24.59 -10.01 -19.10
C GLY A 329 23.08 -9.73 -18.99
N VAL A 330 22.50 -9.70 -17.79
CA VAL A 330 21.14 -9.21 -17.55
C VAL A 330 21.18 -7.70 -17.30
N ASN A 331 20.45 -6.93 -18.10
CA ASN A 331 20.51 -5.46 -18.09
C ASN A 331 19.82 -4.81 -16.87
N TYR A 332 18.91 -5.51 -16.21
CA TYR A 332 18.03 -4.90 -15.19
C TYR A 332 17.94 -5.79 -13.94
N GLY A 333 18.33 -5.24 -12.79
CA GLY A 333 18.13 -5.82 -11.46
C GLY A 333 16.98 -5.14 -10.71
N PHE A 334 17.26 -4.66 -9.50
CA PHE A 334 16.27 -3.94 -8.69
C PHE A 334 16.30 -2.43 -8.93
N LEU A 335 15.11 -1.82 -9.04
CA LEU A 335 14.92 -0.38 -9.14
C LEU A 335 14.02 0.10 -8.00
N PHE A 336 14.55 0.99 -7.16
CA PHE A 336 13.79 1.68 -6.11
C PHE A 336 13.40 3.07 -6.60
N TYR A 337 12.13 3.22 -6.97
CA TYR A 337 11.61 4.44 -7.60
C TYR A 337 10.65 5.17 -6.66
N ARG A 338 10.93 6.47 -6.42
CA ARG A 338 10.13 7.32 -5.53
C ARG A 338 9.90 6.69 -4.14
N PRO A 339 10.95 6.32 -3.41
CA PRO A 339 10.80 5.68 -2.10
C PRO A 339 9.98 6.56 -1.15
N ARG A 340 9.14 5.92 -0.33
CA ARG A 340 8.46 6.57 0.79
C ARG A 340 9.39 6.56 1.98
N LEU A 341 9.83 7.75 2.36
CA LEU A 341 10.78 7.97 3.45
C LEU A 341 10.06 8.65 4.61
N THR A 342 10.43 8.30 5.84
CA THR A 342 10.12 9.13 7.01
C THR A 342 10.92 10.43 6.94
N ASP A 343 10.52 11.46 7.69
CA ASP A 343 11.24 12.75 7.74
C ASP A 343 12.73 12.58 8.08
N ALA A 344 13.05 11.68 9.00
CA ALA A 344 14.41 11.36 9.39
C ALA A 344 15.22 10.69 8.26
N GLN A 345 14.57 9.80 7.49
CA GLN A 345 15.18 9.16 6.32
C GLN A 345 15.38 10.17 5.18
N ALA A 346 14.39 11.03 4.93
CA ALA A 346 14.43 12.04 3.87
C ALA A 346 15.55 13.05 4.08
N ALA A 347 15.79 13.48 5.32
CA ALA A 347 16.84 14.46 5.66
C ALA A 347 18.26 13.99 5.30
N ASN A 348 18.49 12.68 5.20
CA ASN A 348 19.81 12.08 4.98
C ASN A 348 19.90 11.28 3.67
N TYR A 349 18.88 11.38 2.80
CA TYR A 349 18.75 10.52 1.64
C TYR A 349 19.85 10.74 0.59
N THR A 350 20.52 9.64 0.24
CA THR A 350 21.20 9.45 -1.04
C THR A 350 20.87 8.04 -1.51
N PRO A 351 20.85 7.73 -2.83
CA PRO A 351 20.61 6.37 -3.31
C PRO A 351 21.54 5.34 -2.64
N GLN A 352 22.81 5.69 -2.44
CA GLN A 352 23.81 4.87 -1.75
C GLN A 352 23.38 4.60 -0.30
N LYS A 353 23.19 5.64 0.52
CA LYS A 353 22.80 5.48 1.95
C LYS A 353 21.46 4.77 2.13
N TYR A 354 20.58 4.86 1.14
CA TYR A 354 19.26 4.24 1.18
C TYR A 354 19.30 2.74 0.87
N LEU A 355 20.32 2.23 0.20
CA LEU A 355 20.36 0.83 -0.29
C LEU A 355 21.54 0.02 0.25
N ALA A 356 22.68 0.67 0.52
CA ALA A 356 23.97 0.04 0.81
C ALA A 356 24.12 -0.55 2.23
N GLY A 357 23.24 -0.19 3.17
CA GLY A 357 23.46 -0.54 4.57
C GLY A 357 24.80 0.01 5.12
N SER A 358 25.37 -0.68 6.11
CA SER A 358 26.62 -0.30 6.80
C SER A 358 27.77 -1.29 6.59
N ASP A 359 27.59 -2.33 5.76
CA ASP A 359 28.54 -3.42 5.55
C ASP A 359 29.56 -3.17 4.41
N GLY A 360 29.46 -2.02 3.74
CA GLY A 360 30.35 -1.64 2.64
C GLY A 360 29.95 -2.21 1.28
N TRP A 361 28.79 -2.87 1.15
CA TRP A 361 28.23 -3.24 -0.14
C TRP A 361 27.80 -1.98 -0.90
N ASN A 362 28.18 -1.85 -2.18
CA ASN A 362 27.79 -0.72 -3.02
C ASN A 362 26.73 -1.14 -4.06
N PRO A 363 25.45 -0.73 -3.89
CA PRO A 363 24.36 -1.03 -4.83
C PRO A 363 24.46 -0.32 -6.18
N LEU A 364 25.43 0.59 -6.37
CA LEU A 364 25.52 1.49 -7.52
C LEU A 364 26.78 1.30 -8.35
#